data_AF-A0A6P2ZMI6-F1
#
_entry.id   AF-A0A6P2ZMI6-F1
#
_cell.length_a   1.000
_cell.length_b   1.000
_cell.length_c   1.000
_cell.angle_alpha   90.00
_cell.angle_beta   90.00
_cell.angle_gamma   90.00
#
_symmetry.space_group_name_H-M   'P 1'
#
loop_
_entity.id
_entity.type
_entity.pdbx_description
1 polymer ?
#
loop_
_entity_poly.entity_id
_entity_poly.type
_entity_poly.pdbx_seq_one_letter_code
_entity_poly.pdbx_strand_id
1 'polypeptide(L)' 'MKGPSYTTKQGKMPVLDATEAGQLLDSVDVRMPIGLRDRALIALMVFSFTQIGAALTMRVDDVYV' A
#
# COMPACT_ATOMS: atom_id res chain seq x y z
N MET A 1 27.40 -20.37 22.72
CA MET A 1 26.88 -19.02 23.03
C MET A 1 25.69 -18.76 22.11
N LYS A 2 24.46 -18.69 22.64
CA LYS A 2 23.31 -18.17 21.87
C LYS A 2 23.18 -16.69 22.22
N GLY A 3 23.47 -15.81 21.27
CA GLY A 3 23.21 -14.38 21.42
C GLY A 3 21.71 -14.12 21.56
N PRO A 4 21.31 -13.03 22.23
CA PRO A 4 19.89 -12.69 22.41
C PRO A 4 19.21 -12.60 21.04
N SER A 5 18.18 -13.42 20.84
CA SER A 5 17.35 -13.34 19.64
C SER A 5 16.52 -12.07 19.74
N TYR A 6 16.91 -11.05 18.97
CA TYR A 6 16.14 -9.83 18.80
C TYR A 6 14.94 -10.14 17.92
N THR A 7 13.87 -10.66 18.53
CA THR A 7 12.58 -10.78 17.86
C THR A 7 11.91 -9.41 17.92
N THR A 8 12.07 -8.60 16.87
CA THR A 8 11.13 -7.50 16.65
C THR A 8 9.75 -8.13 16.52
N LYS A 9 8.78 -7.66 17.30
CA LYS A 9 7.38 -7.95 17.00
C LYS A 9 7.16 -7.40 15.60
N GLN A 10 7.10 -8.26 14.58
CA GLN A 10 6.55 -7.88 13.28
C GLN A 10 5.23 -7.22 13.62
N GLY A 11 5.17 -5.89 13.48
CA GLY A 11 3.94 -5.15 13.70
C GLY A 11 2.90 -5.86 12.86
N LYS A 12 1.90 -6.45 13.50
CA LYS A 12 0.72 -6.95 12.81
C LYS A 12 0.31 -5.78 11.93
N MET A 13 0.39 -5.93 10.59
CA MET A 13 0.09 -4.81 9.70
C MET A 13 -1.27 -4.28 10.17
N PRO A 14 -1.34 -3.05 10.70
CA PRO A 14 -2.60 -2.54 11.19
C PRO A 14 -3.55 -2.63 10.01
N VAL A 15 -4.64 -3.37 10.18
CA VAL A 15 -5.72 -3.35 9.21
C VAL A 15 -6.21 -1.91 9.25
N LEU A 16 -5.82 -1.12 8.24
CA LEU A 16 -6.22 0.27 8.13
C LEU A 16 -7.75 0.28 8.12
N ASP A 17 -8.35 1.05 9.01
CA ASP A 17 -9.79 1.30 8.94
C ASP A 17 -10.08 1.89 7.55
N ALA A 18 -11.17 1.48 6.90
CA ALA A 18 -11.58 2.00 5.61
C ALA A 18 -11.64 3.55 5.61
N THR A 19 -11.98 4.13 6.76
CA THR A 19 -12.02 5.59 6.96
C THR A 19 -10.63 6.21 6.95
N GLU A 20 -9.67 5.63 7.68
CA GLU A 20 -8.27 6.10 7.72
C GLU A 20 -7.61 5.93 6.36
N ALA A 21 -7.92 4.85 5.64
CA ALA A 21 -7.43 4.61 4.29
C ALA A 21 -7.96 5.66 3.30
N GLY A 22 -9.24 6.04 3.41
CA GLY A 22 -9.82 7.13 2.62
C GLY A 22 -9.10 8.46 2.86
N GLN A 23 -8.88 8.81 4.13
CA GLN A 23 -8.15 10.03 4.50
C GLN A 23 -6.72 10.05 3.96
N LEU A 24 -6.02 8.91 4.00
CA LEU A 24 -4.69 8.78 3.42
C LEU A 24 -4.71 9.01 1.91
N LEU A 25 -5.66 8.42 1.19
CA LEU A 25 -5.79 8.58 -0.26
C LEU A 25 -6.11 10.02 -0.67
N ASP A 26 -6.93 10.71 0.12
CA ASP A 26 -7.30 12.11 -0.14
C ASP A 26 -6.17 13.09 0.17
N SER A 27 -5.19 12.71 0.99
CA SER A 27 -4.00 13.51 1.28
C SER A 27 -3.02 13.60 0.10
N VAL A 28 -3.16 12.72 -0.92
CA VAL A 28 -2.26 12.67 -2.07
C VAL A 28 -2.69 13.71 -3.11
N ASP A 29 -1.79 14.66 -3.42
CA ASP A 29 -2.02 15.68 -4.46
C ASP A 29 -2.06 15.07 -5.86
N VAL A 30 -3.24 15.09 -6.51
CA VAL A 30 -3.47 14.49 -7.83
C VAL A 30 -3.32 15.46 -9.00
N ARG A 31 -2.83 16.69 -8.78
CA ARG A 31 -2.66 17.69 -9.86
C ARG A 31 -1.53 17.36 -10.83
N MET A 32 -0.63 16.47 -10.45
CA MET A 32 0.49 16.02 -11.27
C MET A 32 0.36 14.51 -11.56
N PRO A 33 0.82 14.03 -12.73
CA PRO A 33 0.77 12.61 -13.08
C PRO A 33 1.38 11.66 -12.04
N ILE A 34 2.42 12.12 -11.33
CA ILE A 34 3.06 11.35 -10.25
C ILE A 34 2.09 11.06 -9.10
N GLY A 35 1.30 12.06 -8.68
CA GLY A 35 0.36 11.89 -7.59
C GLY A 35 -0.84 11.01 -7.95
N LEU A 36 -1.27 11.03 -9.22
CA LEU A 36 -2.28 10.08 -9.72
C LEU A 36 -1.79 8.64 -9.63
N ARG A 37 -0.55 8.36 -10.06
CA ARG A 37 0.05 7.02 -9.99
C ARG A 37 0.18 6.56 -8.54
N ASP A 38 0.73 7.41 -7.68
CA ASP A 38 1.01 7.04 -6.30
C ASP A 38 -0.30 6.81 -5.52
N ARG A 39 -1.33 7.64 -5.74
CA ARG A 39 -2.67 7.40 -5.20
C ARG A 39 -3.27 6.09 -5.70
N ALA A 40 -3.14 5.78 -6.99
CA ALA A 40 -3.67 4.54 -7.57
C ALA A 40 -2.96 3.30 -6.99
N LEU A 41 -1.63 3.34 -6.84
CA LEU A 41 -0.87 2.23 -6.25
C LEU A 41 -1.22 2.02 -4.77
N ILE A 42 -1.35 3.10 -3.99
CA ILE A 42 -1.75 3.00 -2.58
C ILE A 42 -3.18 2.47 -2.47
N ALA A 43 -4.10 2.96 -3.31
CA ALA A 43 -5.48 2.48 -3.33
C ALA A 43 -5.54 0.99 -3.68
N LEU A 44 -4.80 0.56 -4.71
CA LEU A 44 -4.70 -0.86 -5.08
C LEU A 44 -4.26 -1.70 -3.87
N MET A 45 -3.20 -1.31 -3.18
CA MET A 45 -2.70 -2.04 -2.01
C MET A 45 -3.71 -2.11 -0.87
N VAL A 46 -4.42 -1.00 -0.59
CA VAL A 46 -5.47 -0.93 0.43
C VAL A 46 -6.63 -1.87 0.11
N PHE A 47 -7.10 -1.88 -1.14
CA PHE A 47 -8.28 -2.68 -1.54
C PHE A 47 -7.97 -4.16 -1.79
N SER A 48 -6.73 -4.51 -2.15
CA SER A 48 -6.36 -5.88 -2.55
C SER A 48 -5.49 -6.62 -1.53
N PHE A 49 -5.10 -5.98 -0.42
CA PHE A 49 -4.11 -6.51 0.54
C PHE A 49 -2.82 -7.01 -0.14
N THR A 50 -2.43 -6.40 -1.25
CA THR A 50 -1.27 -6.82 -2.05
C THR A 50 0.04 -6.26 -1.49
N GLN A 51 1.11 -7.03 -1.65
CA GLN A 51 2.47 -6.54 -1.39
C GLN A 51 2.89 -5.53 -2.46
N ILE A 52 3.66 -4.52 -2.08
CA ILE A 52 4.15 -3.46 -2.98
C ILE A 52 4.83 -3.99 -4.26
N GLY A 53 5.52 -5.13 -4.17
CA GLY A 53 6.16 -5.77 -5.32
C GLY A 53 5.18 -6.17 -6.42
N ALA A 54 3.99 -6.65 -6.05
CA ALA A 54 2.95 -7.02 -7.01
C ALA A 54 2.32 -5.77 -7.66
N ALA A 55 2.07 -4.73 -6.86
CA ALA A 55 1.52 -3.46 -7.34
C ALA A 55 2.45 -2.76 -8.36
N LEU A 56 3.77 -2.82 -8.15
CA LEU A 56 4.74 -2.23 -9.07
C LEU A 56 4.93 -3.01 -10.37
N THR A 57 4.65 -4.32 -10.37
CA THR A 57 4.75 -5.18 -11.56
C THR A 57 3.47 -5.25 -12.37
N MET A 58 2.36 -4.70 -11.86
CA MET A 58 1.05 -4.77 -12.50
C MET A 58 1.05 -3.94 -13.79
N ARG A 59 0.66 -4.58 -14.90
CA ARG A 59 0.50 -3.91 -16.19
C ARG A 59 -0.89 -3.29 -16.30
N VAL A 60 -1.04 -2.29 -17.16
CA VAL A 60 -2.34 -1.69 -17.46
C VAL A 60 -3.33 -2.75 -17.98
N ASP A 61 -2.83 -3.75 -18.70
CA ASP A 61 -3.63 -4.87 -19.21
C ASP A 61 -4.18 -5.81 -18.12
N ASP A 62 -3.62 -5.77 -16.91
CA ASP A 62 -4.07 -6.57 -15.77
C ASP A 62 -5.26 -5.92 -15.03
N VAL A 63 -5.63 -4.68 -15.40
CA VAL A 63 -6.74 -3.93 -14.80
C VAL A 63 -8.01 -4.17 -15.62
N TYR A 64 -9.00 -4.84 -15.04
CA TYR A 64 -10.34 -4.94 -15.61
C TYR A 64 -11.20 -3.74 -15.16
N VAL A 65 -11.83 -3.02 -16.10
CA VAL A 65 -12.69 -1.85 -15.85
C VAL A 65 -14.16 -2.21 -16.00
#